data_AF-A0A2M7PCB4-F1
#
_entry.id   AF-A0A2M7PCB4-F1
#
_cell.length_a   1.000
_cell.length_b   1.000
_cell.length_c   1.000
_cell.angle_alpha   90.00
_cell.angle_beta   90.00
_cell.angle_gamma   90.00
#
_symmetry.space_group_name_H-M   'P 1'
#
loop_
_entity.id
_entity.type
_entity.pdbx_description
1 polymer ?
#
loop_
_entity_poly.entity_id
_entity_poly.type
_entity_poly.pdbx_seq_one_letter_code
_entity_poly.pdbx_strand_id
1 'polypeptide(L)'
;MGVDGYKLLNIAKQKNITVVMLTAHALNPDNLVKSIKEGADSYIPKEEMSNLTTFLIDILKSQEDGRSSWSPWRQRLSSSFFEKKWGRNWKEQDKQFWEDFDSRDKENKP
;
A
#
# COMPACT_ATOMS: atom_id res chain seq x y z
N MET A 1 19.60 13.05 11.72
CA MET A 1 18.19 13.38 12.02
C MET A 1 17.33 12.69 10.98
N GLY A 2 16.53 11.70 11.39
CA GLY A 2 15.60 10.99 10.51
C GLY A 2 14.17 11.42 10.81
N VAL A 3 13.30 11.37 9.81
CA VAL A 3 11.86 11.60 9.97
C VAL A 3 11.19 10.26 10.30
N ASP A 4 10.40 10.21 11.36
CA ASP A 4 9.59 9.04 11.71
C ASP A 4 8.33 8.99 10.82
N GLY A 5 8.40 8.20 9.75
CA GLY A 5 7.33 8.10 8.76
C GLY A 5 6.02 7.52 9.33
N TYR A 6 6.10 6.58 10.27
CA TYR A 6 4.90 5.99 10.88
C TYR A 6 4.21 6.96 11.83
N LYS A 7 4.98 7.77 12.56
CA LYS A 7 4.40 8.87 13.35
C LYS A 7 3.66 9.88 12.47
N LEU A 8 4.22 10.23 11.30
CA LEU A 8 3.55 11.12 10.35
C LEU A 8 2.28 10.50 9.77
N LEU A 9 2.31 9.20 9.43
CA LEU A 9 1.13 8.45 9.01
C LEU A 9 0.01 8.58 10.06
N ASN A 10 0.32 8.33 11.34
CA ASN A 10 -0.67 8.42 12.42
C ASN A 10 -1.27 9.81 12.56
N ILE A 11 -0.45 10.87 12.47
CA ILE A 11 -0.93 12.25 12.53
C ILE A 11 -1.83 12.58 11.32
N ALA A 12 -1.45 12.14 10.12
CA ALA A 12 -2.22 12.39 8.90
C ALA A 12 -3.55 11.64 8.90
N LYS A 13 -3.58 10.40 9.40
CA LYS A 13 -4.82 9.61 9.57
C LYS A 13 -5.79 10.28 10.54
N GLN A 14 -5.31 10.81 11.66
CA GLN A 14 -6.14 11.58 12.59
C GLN A 14 -6.74 12.84 11.94
N LYS A 15 -6.13 13.34 10.86
CA LYS A 15 -6.59 14.48 10.08
C LYS A 15 -7.40 14.09 8.83
N ASN A 16 -7.69 12.79 8.62
CA ASN A 16 -8.33 12.26 7.42
C ASN A 16 -7.63 12.68 6.11
N ILE A 17 -6.29 12.72 6.13
CA ILE A 17 -5.47 13.00 4.95
C ILE A 17 -5.06 11.65 4.32
N THR A 18 -5.20 11.52 3.00
CA THR A 18 -4.70 10.36 2.24
C THR A 18 -3.17 10.25 2.37
N VAL A 19 -2.67 9.07 2.74
CA VAL A 19 -1.23 8.84 2.99
C VAL A 19 -0.66 7.76 2.10
N VAL A 20 0.37 8.13 1.33
CA VAL A 20 1.15 7.19 0.52
C VAL A 20 2.56 7.04 1.11
N MET A 21 2.93 5.81 1.43
CA MET A 21 4.26 5.47 1.94
C MET A 21 5.20 5.25 0.77
N LEU A 22 6.19 6.13 0.58
CA LEU A 22 7.18 6.02 -0.50
C LEU A 22 8.52 5.49 0.04
N THR A 23 8.87 4.24 -0.31
CA THR A 23 9.91 3.46 0.38
C THR A 23 11.03 2.97 -0.54
N ALA A 24 12.27 2.98 -0.06
CA ALA A 24 13.41 2.35 -0.74
C ALA A 24 14.03 1.27 0.14
N HIS A 25 14.85 1.66 1.12
CA HIS A 25 15.55 0.74 1.99
C HIS A 25 14.63 -0.09 2.90
N ALA A 26 13.41 0.39 3.18
CA ALA A 26 12.44 -0.30 4.00
C ALA A 26 11.48 -1.21 3.20
N LEU A 27 11.71 -1.40 1.90
CA LEU A 27 10.86 -2.19 1.01
C LEU A 27 10.97 -3.71 1.30
N ASN A 28 10.16 -4.18 2.24
CA ASN A 28 10.02 -5.59 2.62
C ASN A 28 8.54 -5.93 2.94
N PRO A 29 8.18 -7.23 3.02
CA PRO A 29 6.83 -7.68 3.37
C PRO A 29 6.32 -7.13 4.71
N ASP A 30 7.14 -7.17 5.76
CA ASP A 30 6.73 -6.76 7.11
C ASP A 30 6.30 -5.29 7.16
N ASN A 31 7.05 -4.40 6.52
CA ASN A 31 6.74 -2.98 6.45
C ASN A 31 5.53 -2.69 5.56
N LEU A 32 5.29 -3.50 4.53
CA LEU A 32 4.07 -3.42 3.73
C LEU A 32 2.85 -3.77 4.59
N VAL A 33 2.87 -4.92 5.26
CA VAL A 33 1.80 -5.36 6.17
C VAL A 33 1.58 -4.34 7.28
N LYS A 34 2.66 -3.84 7.89
CA LYS A 34 2.58 -2.77 8.89
C LYS A 34 1.92 -1.51 8.33
N SER A 35 2.31 -1.06 7.14
CA SER A 35 1.73 0.15 6.54
C SER A 35 0.24 0.00 6.26
N ILE A 36 -0.21 -1.17 5.82
CA ILE A 36 -1.64 -1.47 5.65
C ILE A 36 -2.35 -1.42 7.01
N LYS A 37 -1.81 -2.09 8.04
CA LYS A 37 -2.41 -2.14 9.39
C LYS A 37 -2.49 -0.77 10.07
N GLU A 38 -1.48 0.07 9.88
CA GLU A 38 -1.45 1.47 10.38
C GLU A 38 -2.32 2.42 9.52
N GLY A 39 -2.95 1.90 8.46
CA GLY A 39 -3.97 2.61 7.70
C GLY A 39 -3.44 3.48 6.56
N ALA A 40 -2.23 3.25 6.07
CA ALA A 40 -1.77 3.89 4.83
C ALA A 40 -2.69 3.54 3.65
N ASP A 41 -2.75 4.42 2.66
CA ASP A 41 -3.53 4.25 1.44
C ASP A 41 -2.75 3.57 0.33
N SER A 42 -1.42 3.59 0.41
CA SER A 42 -0.55 2.86 -0.51
C SER A 42 0.88 2.74 0.01
N TYR A 43 1.63 1.77 -0.53
CA TYR A 43 3.04 1.51 -0.22
C TYR A 43 3.87 1.34 -1.51
N ILE A 44 4.52 2.41 -1.95
CA ILE A 44 5.11 2.53 -3.27
C ILE A 44 6.65 2.45 -3.19
N PRO A 45 7.32 1.60 -3.99
CA PRO A 45 8.78 1.63 -4.15
C PRO A 45 9.28 3.00 -4.67
N LYS A 46 10.41 3.52 -4.20
CA LYS A 46 11.03 4.73 -4.76
C LYS A 46 11.43 4.57 -6.24
N GLU A 47 11.59 3.34 -6.71
CA GLU A 47 11.80 3.00 -8.12
C GLU A 47 10.62 3.47 -9.00
N GLU A 48 9.41 3.59 -8.41
CA GLU A 48 8.18 4.01 -9.07
C GLU A 48 7.89 5.52 -8.91
N MET A 49 8.87 6.30 -8.43
CA MET A 49 8.69 7.73 -8.17
C MET A 49 8.32 8.52 -9.45
N SER A 50 8.79 8.10 -10.63
CA SER A 50 8.39 8.67 -11.91
C SER A 50 6.90 8.50 -12.21
N ASN A 51 6.27 7.47 -11.66
CA ASN A 51 4.85 7.15 -11.82
C ASN A 51 4.00 7.68 -10.66
N LEU A 52 4.58 8.41 -9.69
CA LEU A 52 3.90 8.82 -8.46
C LEU A 52 2.63 9.62 -8.72
N THR A 53 2.67 10.57 -9.66
CA THR A 53 1.48 11.37 -10.05
C THR A 53 0.34 10.46 -10.48
N THR A 54 0.63 9.43 -11.27
CA THR A 54 -0.36 8.46 -11.74
C THR A 54 -0.94 7.65 -10.58
N PHE A 55 -0.09 7.17 -9.67
CA PHE A 55 -0.56 6.48 -8.46
C PHE A 55 -1.48 7.37 -7.62
N LEU A 56 -1.09 8.62 -7.38
CA LEU A 56 -1.90 9.55 -6.58
C LEU A 56 -3.26 9.83 -7.22
N ILE A 57 -3.30 10.06 -8.53
CA ILE A 57 -4.56 10.26 -9.26
C ILE A 57 -5.46 9.04 -9.12
N ASP A 58 -4.93 7.83 -9.30
CA ASP A 58 -5.74 6.61 -9.23
C ASP A 58 -6.22 6.30 -7.81
N ILE A 59 -5.43 6.62 -6.79
CA ILE A 59 -5.82 6.48 -5.38
C ILE A 59 -7.00 7.39 -5.08
N LEU A 60 -6.90 8.67 -5.45
CA LEU A 60 -7.97 9.64 -5.22
C LEU A 60 -9.25 9.26 -5.97
N LYS A 61 -9.14 8.83 -7.23
CA LYS A 61 -10.28 8.33 -8.01
C LYS A 61 -10.91 7.09 -7.38
N SER A 62 -10.09 6.14 -6.91
CA SER A 62 -10.61 4.94 -6.25
C SER A 62 -11.39 5.30 -4.98
N GLN A 63 -10.87 6.25 -4.19
CA GLN A 63 -11.56 6.76 -3.00
C GLN A 63 -12.88 7.47 -3.35
N GLU A 64 -12.91 8.29 -4.41
CA GLU A 64 -14.11 8.96 -4.90
C GLU A 64 -15.18 7.97 -5.37
N ASP A 65 -14.77 6.89 -6.02
CA ASP A 65 -15.65 5.80 -6.48
C ASP A 65 -16.09 4.84 -5.35
N GLY A 66 -15.73 5.11 -4.09
CA GLY A 66 -16.01 4.23 -2.95
C GLY A 66 -15.22 2.91 -2.95
N ARG A 67 -14.19 2.80 -3.80
CA ARG A 67 -13.31 1.64 -3.91
C ARG A 67 -12.12 1.76 -2.95
N SER A 68 -11.45 0.63 -2.73
CA SER A 68 -10.26 0.56 -1.90
C SER A 68 -9.12 1.44 -2.43
N SER A 69 -8.48 2.24 -1.57
CA SER A 69 -7.28 3.02 -1.93
C SER A 69 -6.09 2.15 -2.33
N TRP A 70 -6.12 0.86 -2.00
CA TRP A 70 -5.10 -0.11 -2.40
C TRP A 70 -5.33 -0.72 -3.78
N SER A 71 -6.48 -0.49 -4.43
CA SER A 71 -6.74 -1.02 -5.77
C SER A 71 -5.69 -0.60 -6.82
N PRO A 72 -5.25 0.68 -6.88
CA PRO A 72 -4.18 1.09 -7.80
C PRO A 72 -2.84 0.42 -7.50
N TRP A 73 -2.50 0.23 -6.22
CA TRP A 73 -1.31 -0.49 -5.80
C TRP A 73 -1.33 -1.92 -6.37
N ARG A 74 -2.44 -2.65 -6.23
CA ARG A 74 -2.61 -4.02 -6.74
C ARG A 74 -2.53 -4.10 -8.27
N GLN A 75 -3.10 -3.12 -8.96
CA GLN A 75 -3.17 -3.11 -10.42
C GLN A 75 -1.83 -2.76 -11.06
N ARG A 76 -1.12 -1.78 -10.51
CA ARG A 76 0.13 -1.27 -11.08
C ARG A 76 1.36 -2.01 -10.59
N LEU A 77 1.39 -2.35 -9.31
CA LEU A 77 2.47 -3.17 -8.76
C LEU A 77 2.04 -4.63 -8.87
N SER A 78 2.33 -5.19 -10.03
CA SER A 78 2.04 -6.60 -10.29
C SER A 78 2.65 -7.48 -9.18
N SER A 79 1.98 -8.58 -8.83
CA SER A 79 2.56 -9.59 -7.96
C SER A 79 3.95 -10.01 -8.44
N SER A 80 4.19 -10.03 -9.75
CA SER A 80 5.49 -10.34 -10.35
C SER A 80 6.63 -9.40 -9.92
N PHE A 81 6.36 -8.13 -9.60
CA PHE A 81 7.37 -7.22 -9.08
C PHE A 81 7.84 -7.66 -7.69
N PHE A 82 6.89 -7.89 -6.78
CA PHE A 82 7.18 -8.29 -5.41
C PHE A 82 7.64 -9.75 -5.29
N GLU A 83 7.11 -10.65 -6.11
CA GLU A 83 7.59 -12.04 -6.20
C GLU A 83 9.04 -12.11 -6.69
N LYS A 84 9.46 -11.26 -7.64
CA LYS A 84 10.86 -11.16 -8.04
C LYS A 84 11.75 -10.62 -6.92
N LYS A 85 11.23 -9.69 -6.11
CA LYS A 85 12.01 -8.99 -5.08
C LYS A 85 12.09 -9.76 -3.75
N TRP A 86 11.03 -10.47 -3.38
CA TRP A 86 10.87 -11.13 -2.08
C TRP A 86 10.66 -12.65 -2.20
N GLY A 87 10.58 -13.18 -3.42
CA GLY A 87 10.29 -14.60 -3.68
C GLY A 87 8.79 -14.88 -3.74
N ARG A 88 8.38 -15.98 -4.39
CA ARG A 88 6.95 -16.31 -4.60
C ARG A 88 6.15 -16.52 -3.30
N ASN A 89 6.83 -16.89 -2.23
CA ASN A 89 6.23 -17.26 -0.95
C ASN A 89 6.22 -16.11 0.06
N TRP A 90 6.47 -14.87 -0.37
CA TRP A 90 6.62 -13.72 0.52
C TRP A 90 5.38 -13.41 1.37
N LYS A 91 4.20 -13.90 0.97
CA LYS A 91 2.93 -13.76 1.71
C LYS A 91 2.69 -14.87 2.75
N GLU A 92 3.50 -15.93 2.79
CA GLU A 92 3.23 -17.09 3.65
C GLU A 92 3.28 -16.76 5.15
N GLN A 93 4.19 -15.86 5.56
CA GLN A 93 4.34 -15.44 6.95
C GLN A 93 3.08 -14.75 7.52
N ASP A 94 2.36 -14.00 6.68
CA ASP A 94 1.15 -13.26 7.02
C ASP A 94 -0.07 -13.80 6.26
N LYS A 95 -0.13 -15.11 5.99
CA LYS A 95 -1.12 -15.71 5.09
C LYS A 95 -2.57 -15.33 5.43
N GLN A 96 -2.95 -15.43 6.72
CA GLN A 96 -4.29 -15.08 7.17
C GLN A 96 -4.61 -13.60 6.89
N PHE A 97 -3.66 -12.71 7.15
CA PHE A 97 -3.83 -11.28 6.86
C PHE A 97 -4.05 -11.04 5.36
N TRP A 98 -3.31 -11.72 4.49
CA TRP A 98 -3.47 -11.58 3.04
C TRP A 98 -4.81 -12.13 2.54
N GLU A 99 -5.28 -13.26 3.10
CA GLU A 99 -6.61 -13.80 2.80
C GLU A 99 -7.72 -12.82 3.18
N ASP A 100 -7.65 -12.23 4.38
CA ASP A 100 -8.60 -11.23 4.86
C ASP A 100 -8.52 -9.92 4.06
N PHE A 101 -7.31 -9.50 3.71
CA PHE A 101 -7.08 -8.29 2.93
C PHE A 101 -7.59 -8.42 1.49
N ASP A 102 -7.45 -9.61 0.89
CA ASP A 102 -7.92 -9.91 -0.46
C ASP A 102 -9.44 -10.17 -0.52
N SER A 103 -10.07 -10.63 0.58
CA SER A 103 -11.52 -10.83 0.65
C SER A 103 -12.28 -9.50 0.81
N ARG A 104 -11.81 -8.61 1.68
CA ARG A 104 -12.40 -7.25 1.88
C ARG A 104 -12.40 -6.39 0.62
N ASP A 105 -11.40 -6.58 -0.24
CA ASP A 105 -11.32 -5.87 -1.53
C ASP A 105 -12.41 -6.33 -2.52
N LYS A 106 -12.87 -7.59 -2.41
CA LYS A 106 -13.94 -8.15 -3.26
C LYS A 106 -15.34 -7.73 -2.83
N GLU A 107 -15.53 -7.46 -1.54
CA GLU A 107 -16.81 -6.98 -0.98
C GLU A 107 -17.06 -5.49 -1.24
N ASN A 108 -16.00 -4.70 -1.42
CA ASN A 108 -16.07 -3.27 -1.78
C ASN A 108 -16.13 -3.02 -3.31
N LYS A 109 -16.69 -3.96 -4.06
CA LYS A 109 -16.98 -3.77 -5.48
C LYS A 109 -18.39 -3.16 -5.60
N PRO A 110 -18.57 -2.04 -6.31
CA PRO A 110 -19.90 -1.48 -6.54
C PRO A 110 -20.81 -2.46 -7.30
#